data_AF-A0A261QAE6-F1
#
_entry.id   AF-A0A261QAE6-F1
#
_cell.length_a   1.000
_cell.length_b   1.000
_cell.length_c   1.000
_cell.angle_alpha   90.00
_cell.angle_beta   90.00
_cell.angle_gamma   90.00
#
_symmetry.space_group_name_H-M   'P 1'
#
loop_
_entity.id
_entity.type
_entity.pdbx_description
1 polymer ?
#
loop_
_entity_poly.entity_id
_entity_poly.type
_entity_poly.pdbx_seq_one_letter_code
_entity_poly.pdbx_strand_id
1 'polypeptide(L)'
;MYRFNFISFIHNYPPEAPELYLAMQATTFWRAWPRSYQRLFYVSLFIFIAALLGWAFFAFQGVDSVIHWDVLSELGEMPFVFDQFQAGGSSFQIPATAYALTEQFVASPMSVFHPVNDWICLGLALLGCVLALAASTALPRLWYFGATTVLIILLSTLQLDAVWGRTDRLVTILVVAPLVGLSFYFQAFRTYASLTVRVVAFAVLVALILTLFCTVGKATPADLLAFSYPAGMVLVVAFSFWISFEIMIGLVWLATSQSGRNSLPNFAFLCLFYLGNLVLTQLHNTKMIDWNLLYVSPFVVFGISAILGIWGQKKRDDQEAASWPYAPQGSLLYLGLAAVSFSVLAYVNSTANDPAIEAWRMRSAIRT
;
A
#
# COMPACT_ATOMS: atom_id res chain seq x y z
N MET A 1 -38.65 34.22 19.88
CA MET A 1 -38.50 35.29 18.87
C MET A 1 -37.01 35.53 18.63
N TYR A 2 -36.41 34.78 17.71
CA TYR A 2 -35.25 35.15 16.89
C TYR A 2 -35.38 34.29 15.62
N ARG A 3 -35.49 34.97 14.48
CA ARG A 3 -36.04 34.44 13.23
C ARG A 3 -35.01 33.58 12.50
N PHE A 4 -35.43 32.37 12.16
CA PHE A 4 -34.96 31.61 11.01
C PHE A 4 -35.21 32.44 9.75
N ASN A 5 -34.18 32.71 8.95
CA ASN A 5 -34.34 33.33 7.63
C ASN A 5 -33.40 32.63 6.65
N PHE A 6 -33.88 31.52 6.09
CA PHE A 6 -33.16 30.70 5.10
C PHE A 6 -33.66 30.94 3.66
N ILE A 7 -34.48 31.97 3.41
CA ILE A 7 -35.23 32.12 2.15
C ILE A 7 -34.91 33.40 1.35
N SER A 8 -34.05 34.32 1.83
CA SER A 8 -33.79 35.57 1.11
C SER A 8 -32.44 35.69 0.40
N PHE A 9 -31.72 34.59 0.16
CA PHE A 9 -30.41 34.61 -0.52
C PHE A 9 -30.39 33.84 -1.85
N ILE A 10 -31.53 33.81 -2.57
CA ILE A 10 -31.67 33.20 -3.91
C ILE A 10 -32.11 34.25 -4.94
N HIS A 11 -31.61 35.48 -4.85
CA HIS A 11 -31.78 36.47 -5.92
C HIS A 11 -30.45 37.13 -6.24
N ASN A 12 -29.99 36.92 -7.48
CA ASN A 12 -28.77 37.44 -8.12
C ASN A 12 -27.53 36.54 -8.08
N TYR A 13 -27.64 35.30 -8.58
CA TYR A 13 -26.50 34.62 -9.20
C TYR A 13 -26.88 34.18 -10.62
N PRO A 14 -25.96 34.26 -11.60
CA PRO A 14 -26.19 33.71 -12.93
C PRO A 14 -26.56 32.22 -12.84
N PRO A 15 -27.46 31.72 -13.71
CA PRO A 15 -28.07 30.39 -13.59
C PRO A 15 -27.10 29.20 -13.67
N GLU A 16 -25.84 29.42 -14.06
CA GLU A 16 -24.79 28.40 -14.18
C GLU A 16 -23.97 28.19 -12.89
N ALA A 17 -24.06 29.10 -11.92
CA ALA A 17 -23.28 29.04 -10.69
C ALA A 17 -23.68 27.91 -9.71
N PRO A 18 -24.98 27.63 -9.43
CA PRO A 18 -25.35 26.68 -8.38
C PRO A 18 -24.90 25.24 -8.69
N GLU A 19 -24.93 24.82 -9.95
CA GLU A 19 -24.44 23.49 -10.34
C GLU A 19 -22.94 23.34 -10.13
N LEU A 20 -22.17 24.39 -10.42
CA LEU A 20 -20.72 24.40 -10.25
C LEU A 20 -20.31 24.38 -8.77
N TYR A 21 -21.04 25.11 -7.91
CA TYR A 21 -20.85 25.05 -6.46
C TYR A 21 -21.23 23.69 -5.86
N LEU A 22 -22.32 23.07 -6.35
CA LEU A 22 -22.74 21.72 -5.93
C LEU A 22 -21.74 20.66 -6.40
N ALA A 23 -21.22 20.77 -7.62
CA ALA A 23 -20.18 19.88 -8.15
C ALA A 23 -18.84 20.02 -7.40
N MET A 24 -18.46 21.24 -7.02
CA MET A 24 -17.29 21.50 -6.18
C MET A 24 -17.47 20.95 -4.75
N GLN A 25 -18.67 21.02 -4.18
CA GLN A 25 -18.97 20.41 -2.89
C GLN A 25 -18.96 18.88 -2.95
N ALA A 26 -19.43 18.29 -4.05
CA ALA A 26 -19.40 16.84 -4.26
C ALA A 26 -17.98 16.29 -4.36
N THR A 27 -17.05 17.02 -4.99
CA THR A 27 -15.65 16.59 -5.11
C THR A 27 -14.83 16.83 -3.84
N THR A 28 -15.18 17.84 -3.03
CA THR A 28 -14.47 18.22 -1.79
C THR A 28 -15.31 18.06 -0.52
N PHE A 29 -16.06 16.96 -0.43
CA PHE A 29 -17.01 16.68 0.65
C PHE A 29 -16.42 16.78 2.06
N TRP A 30 -15.12 16.47 2.22
CA TRP A 30 -14.43 16.50 3.52
C TRP A 30 -14.30 17.90 4.10
N ARG A 31 -14.44 18.97 3.30
CA ARG A 31 -14.42 20.36 3.78
C ARG A 31 -15.64 20.74 4.62
N ALA A 32 -16.72 19.96 4.55
CA ALA A 32 -17.91 20.18 5.37
C ALA A 32 -17.75 19.65 6.81
N TRP A 33 -16.69 18.85 7.10
CA TRP A 33 -16.53 18.19 8.39
C TRP A 33 -15.99 19.14 9.48
N PRO A 34 -16.20 18.82 10.78
CA PRO A 34 -15.51 19.50 11.88
C PRO A 34 -13.98 19.51 11.71
N ARG A 35 -13.32 20.60 12.12
CA ARG A 35 -11.86 20.79 11.93
C ARG A 35 -10.99 19.64 12.45
N SER A 36 -11.39 19.00 13.56
CA SER A 36 -10.69 17.84 14.11
C SER A 36 -10.71 16.64 13.16
N TYR A 37 -11.86 16.35 12.54
CA TYR A 37 -12.02 15.26 11.59
C TYR A 37 -11.39 15.57 10.24
N GLN A 38 -11.40 16.83 9.80
CA GLN A 38 -10.66 17.25 8.62
C GLN A 38 -9.15 16.99 8.76
N ARG A 39 -8.57 17.36 9.92
CA ARG A 39 -7.15 17.11 10.19
C ARG A 39 -6.84 15.62 10.17
N LEU A 40 -7.67 14.79 10.82
CA LEU A 40 -7.49 13.34 10.78
C LEU A 40 -7.57 12.79 9.35
N PHE A 41 -8.54 13.26 8.56
CA PHE A 41 -8.69 12.84 7.17
C PHE A 41 -7.45 13.19 6.34
N TYR A 42 -6.92 14.42 6.47
CA TYR A 42 -5.70 14.82 5.77
C TYR A 42 -4.48 14.01 6.21
N VAL A 43 -4.35 13.70 7.50
CA VAL A 43 -3.27 12.83 8.00
C VAL A 43 -3.41 11.42 7.41
N SER A 44 -4.60 10.83 7.42
CA SER A 44 -4.82 9.51 6.81
C SER A 44 -4.60 9.51 5.31
N LEU A 45 -4.99 10.59 4.62
CA LEU A 45 -4.80 10.74 3.17
C LEU A 45 -3.31 10.88 2.84
N PHE A 46 -2.56 11.63 3.65
CA PHE A 46 -1.10 11.75 3.51
C PHE A 46 -0.42 10.39 3.68
N ILE A 47 -0.78 9.63 4.73
CA ILE A 47 -0.23 8.29 4.96
C ILE A 47 -0.55 7.35 3.78
N PHE A 48 -1.78 7.38 3.28
CA PHE A 48 -2.18 6.61 2.10
C PHE A 48 -1.38 7.00 0.84
N ILE A 49 -1.25 8.30 0.55
CA ILE A 49 -0.48 8.79 -0.59
C ILE A 49 1.00 8.41 -0.45
N ALA A 50 1.58 8.53 0.74
CA ALA A 50 2.96 8.11 1.00
C ALA A 50 3.16 6.61 0.76
N ALA A 51 2.21 5.76 1.19
CA ALA A 51 2.25 4.32 0.92
C ALA A 51 2.09 4.01 -0.58
N LEU A 52 1.19 4.71 -1.27
CA LEU A 52 0.98 4.56 -2.71
C LEU A 52 2.22 4.98 -3.52
N LEU A 53 2.84 6.11 -3.17
CA LEU A 53 4.06 6.59 -3.81
C LEU A 53 5.26 5.69 -3.51
N GLY A 54 5.37 5.20 -2.27
CA GLY A 54 6.39 4.22 -1.90
C GLY A 54 6.25 2.93 -2.71
N TRP A 55 5.03 2.41 -2.83
CA TRP A 55 4.75 1.27 -3.71
C TRP A 55 5.12 1.55 -5.16
N ALA A 56 4.70 2.70 -5.71
CA ALA A 56 5.00 3.07 -7.09
C ALA A 56 6.51 3.16 -7.33
N PHE A 57 7.25 3.80 -6.42
CA PHE A 57 8.70 3.92 -6.48
C PHE A 57 9.40 2.56 -6.55
N PHE A 58 9.08 1.63 -5.65
CA PHE A 58 9.67 0.29 -5.67
C PHE A 58 9.19 -0.55 -6.86
N ALA A 59 7.96 -0.34 -7.33
CA ALA A 59 7.46 -0.98 -8.54
C ALA A 59 8.21 -0.51 -9.80
N PHE A 60 8.66 0.75 -9.84
CA PHE A 60 9.50 1.27 -10.93
C PHE A 60 10.95 0.80 -10.82
N GLN A 61 11.50 0.74 -9.61
CA GLN A 61 12.89 0.31 -9.39
C GLN A 61 13.08 -1.19 -9.68
N GLY A 62 12.06 -2.02 -9.42
CA GLY A 62 12.11 -3.45 -9.75
C GLY A 62 13.30 -4.15 -9.11
N VAL A 63 14.03 -4.93 -9.90
CA VAL A 63 15.15 -5.78 -9.45
C VAL A 63 16.38 -4.95 -9.06
N ASP A 64 16.51 -3.73 -9.59
CA ASP A 64 17.61 -2.81 -9.27
C ASP A 64 17.61 -2.37 -7.79
N SER A 65 16.52 -2.64 -7.07
CA SER A 65 16.45 -2.41 -5.62
C SER A 65 17.26 -3.44 -4.82
N VAL A 66 17.51 -4.64 -5.37
CA VAL A 66 18.12 -5.76 -4.64
C VAL A 66 19.45 -6.19 -5.27
N ILE A 67 19.60 -5.97 -6.57
CA ILE A 67 20.83 -6.25 -7.33
C ILE A 67 21.46 -4.93 -7.75
N HIS A 68 22.70 -4.72 -7.35
CA HIS A 68 23.52 -3.60 -7.79
C HIS A 68 24.65 -4.12 -8.69
N TRP A 69 25.13 -3.27 -9.60
CA TRP A 69 26.24 -3.60 -10.48
C TRP A 69 27.55 -3.19 -9.81
N ASP A 70 28.37 -4.18 -9.45
CA ASP A 70 29.70 -3.96 -8.90
C ASP A 70 30.73 -4.01 -10.06
N VAL A 71 31.67 -3.07 -10.04
CA VAL A 71 32.80 -3.06 -10.99
C VAL A 71 33.97 -3.77 -10.34
N LEU A 72 34.27 -4.97 -10.82
CA LEU A 72 35.46 -5.69 -10.43
C LEU A 72 36.63 -5.25 -11.31
N SER A 73 37.55 -4.48 -10.75
CA SER A 73 38.77 -4.04 -11.44
C SER A 73 39.91 -5.01 -11.13
N GLU A 74 40.34 -5.77 -12.12
CA GLU A 74 41.50 -6.65 -12.04
C GLU A 74 42.71 -5.98 -12.70
N LEU A 75 43.83 -5.92 -11.97
CA LEU A 75 45.09 -5.42 -12.49
C LEU A 75 45.94 -6.60 -12.98
N GLY A 76 46.07 -6.72 -14.30
CA GLY A 76 46.95 -7.70 -14.94
C GLY A 76 48.31 -7.09 -15.24
N GLU A 77 49.39 -7.81 -14.93
CA GLU A 77 50.72 -7.46 -15.39
C GLU A 77 51.01 -8.21 -16.69
N MET A 78 51.35 -7.48 -17.75
CA MET A 78 51.81 -8.08 -19.01
C MET A 78 53.28 -7.70 -19.25
N PRO A 79 54.16 -8.67 -19.54
CA PRO A 79 55.54 -8.39 -19.87
C PRO A 79 55.59 -7.64 -21.20
N PHE A 80 56.18 -6.44 -21.19
CA PHE A 80 56.34 -5.59 -22.36
C PHE A 80 57.83 -5.29 -22.55
N VAL A 81 58.33 -5.40 -23.78
CA VAL A 81 59.72 -5.01 -24.09
C VAL A 81 59.69 -3.54 -24.48
N PHE A 82 60.23 -2.68 -23.62
CA PHE A 82 60.20 -1.23 -23.86
C PHE A 82 61.18 -0.82 -24.96
N ASP A 83 62.37 -1.43 -24.97
CA ASP A 83 63.38 -1.17 -25.98
C ASP A 83 64.32 -2.39 -26.13
N GLN A 84 64.89 -2.56 -27.32
CA GLN A 84 65.83 -3.61 -27.65
C GLN A 84 67.04 -3.00 -28.35
N PHE A 85 68.23 -3.15 -27.77
CA PHE A 85 69.46 -2.67 -28.37
C PHE A 85 70.47 -3.80 -28.58
N GLN A 86 71.30 -3.68 -29.61
CA GLN A 86 72.33 -4.66 -29.93
C GLN A 86 73.71 -4.15 -29.53
N ALA A 87 74.45 -4.97 -28.78
CA ALA A 87 75.84 -4.70 -28.41
C ALA A 87 76.65 -6.00 -28.55
N GLY A 88 77.74 -5.96 -29.32
CA GLY A 88 78.67 -7.09 -29.45
C GLY A 88 78.06 -8.37 -30.03
N GLY A 89 77.16 -8.26 -31.02
CA GLY A 89 76.52 -9.42 -31.67
C GLY A 89 75.45 -10.14 -30.84
N SER A 90 75.13 -9.61 -29.65
CA SER A 90 74.08 -10.12 -28.77
C SER A 90 72.96 -9.08 -28.62
N SER A 91 71.71 -9.54 -28.63
CA SER A 91 70.55 -8.66 -28.44
C SER A 91 70.14 -8.62 -26.97
N PHE A 92 70.07 -7.43 -26.38
CA PHE A 92 69.60 -7.23 -25.02
C PHE A 92 68.22 -6.56 -25.05
N GLN A 93 67.26 -7.12 -24.31
CA GLN A 93 65.91 -6.57 -24.16
C GLN A 93 65.81 -5.91 -22.78
N ILE A 94 65.24 -4.71 -22.73
CA ILE A 94 64.89 -4.06 -21.45
C ILE A 94 63.45 -4.47 -21.12
N PRO A 95 63.24 -5.42 -20.18
CA PRO A 95 61.89 -5.80 -19.78
C PRO A 95 61.27 -4.65 -18.98
N ALA A 96 60.07 -4.26 -19.37
CA ALA A 96 59.21 -3.35 -18.62
C ALA A 96 57.90 -4.06 -18.28
N THR A 97 57.30 -3.68 -17.16
CA THR A 97 55.99 -4.19 -16.74
C THR A 97 54.93 -3.22 -17.23
N ALA A 98 54.08 -3.66 -18.15
CA ALA A 98 52.88 -2.91 -18.50
C ALA A 98 51.72 -3.40 -17.63
N TYR A 99 50.98 -2.48 -17.04
CA TYR A 99 49.80 -2.79 -16.24
C TYR A 99 48.56 -2.64 -17.12
N ALA A 100 47.79 -3.71 -17.26
CA ALA A 100 46.50 -3.72 -17.91
C ALA A 100 45.41 -3.72 -16.84
N LEU A 101 44.57 -2.67 -16.84
CA LEU A 101 43.38 -2.61 -15.99
C LEU A 101 42.22 -3.23 -16.76
N THR A 102 41.70 -4.35 -16.29
CA THR A 102 40.50 -4.98 -16.84
C THR A 102 39.35 -4.76 -15.87
N GLU A 103 38.29 -4.13 -16.32
CA GLU A 103 37.09 -3.90 -15.52
C GLU A 103 35.97 -4.82 -16.00
N GLN A 104 35.41 -5.61 -15.08
CA GLN A 104 34.27 -6.48 -15.33
C GLN A 104 33.08 -6.03 -14.50
N PHE A 105 31.93 -5.83 -15.16
CA PHE A 105 30.66 -5.59 -14.47
C PHE A 105 30.10 -6.93 -13.98
N VAL A 106 30.02 -7.08 -12.65
CA VAL A 106 29.50 -8.29 -12.01
C VAL A 106 28.26 -7.92 -11.20
N ALA A 107 27.22 -8.74 -11.29
CA ALA A 107 26.02 -8.56 -10.48
C ALA A 107 26.34 -8.89 -9.01
N SER A 108 26.05 -7.95 -8.11
CA SER A 108 26.21 -8.14 -6.66
C SER A 108 25.29 -9.26 -6.16
N PRO A 109 25.66 -10.02 -5.11
CA PRO A 109 24.74 -10.94 -4.46
C PRO A 109 23.46 -10.22 -4.02
N MET A 110 22.32 -10.88 -4.18
CA MET A 110 21.00 -10.35 -3.86
C MET A 110 20.96 -9.89 -2.40
N SER A 111 20.97 -8.58 -2.16
CA SER A 111 20.97 -7.99 -0.82
C SER A 111 19.60 -7.36 -0.54
N VAL A 112 18.80 -8.07 0.26
CA VAL A 112 17.45 -7.65 0.64
C VAL A 112 17.47 -6.59 1.77
N PHE A 113 18.66 -6.24 2.26
CA PHE A 113 18.84 -5.42 3.45
C PHE A 113 19.01 -3.94 3.11
N HIS A 114 17.89 -3.21 3.10
CA HIS A 114 17.87 -1.75 3.02
C HIS A 114 17.18 -1.16 4.25
N PRO A 115 17.93 -0.87 5.33
CA PRO A 115 17.34 -0.57 6.63
C PRO A 115 16.41 0.64 6.62
N VAL A 116 16.69 1.63 5.76
CA VAL A 116 15.84 2.82 5.60
C VAL A 116 14.50 2.46 4.95
N ASN A 117 14.51 1.64 3.90
CA ASN A 117 13.31 1.23 3.18
C ASN A 117 12.41 0.37 4.07
N ASP A 118 13.00 -0.53 4.86
CA ASP A 118 12.27 -1.37 5.80
C ASP A 118 11.59 -0.53 6.90
N TRP A 119 12.28 0.47 7.45
CA TRP A 119 11.69 1.39 8.43
C TRP A 119 10.52 2.20 7.84
N ILE A 120 10.64 2.65 6.59
CA ILE A 120 9.57 3.40 5.92
C ILE A 120 8.36 2.50 5.69
N CYS A 121 8.56 1.29 5.16
CA CYS A 121 7.47 0.34 4.91
C CYS A 121 6.78 -0.10 6.21
N LEU A 122 7.56 -0.43 7.24
CA LEU A 122 7.06 -0.80 8.56
C LEU A 122 6.30 0.36 9.21
N GLY A 123 6.86 1.58 9.17
CA GLY A 123 6.23 2.76 9.75
C GLY A 123 4.88 3.07 9.11
N LEU A 124 4.80 3.04 7.77
CA LEU A 124 3.54 3.27 7.05
C LEU A 124 2.51 2.17 7.32
N ALA A 125 2.93 0.90 7.38
CA ALA A 125 2.06 -0.21 7.74
C ALA A 125 1.51 -0.07 9.17
N LEU A 126 2.37 0.26 10.14
CA LEU A 126 1.94 0.47 11.53
C LEU A 126 0.98 1.65 11.67
N LEU A 127 1.26 2.78 11.00
CA LEU A 127 0.35 3.93 10.98
C LEU A 127 -1.01 3.58 10.36
N GLY A 128 -1.02 2.83 9.25
CA GLY A 128 -2.25 2.31 8.66
C GLY A 128 -3.03 1.39 9.59
N CYS A 129 -2.34 0.48 10.29
CA CYS A 129 -2.92 -0.39 11.31
C CYS A 129 -3.53 0.40 12.47
N VAL A 130 -2.86 1.45 12.96
CA VAL A 130 -3.37 2.34 14.02
C VAL A 130 -4.66 3.02 13.57
N LEU A 131 -4.73 3.51 12.33
CA LEU A 131 -5.95 4.12 11.77
C LEU A 131 -7.09 3.10 11.68
N ALA A 132 -6.81 1.90 11.17
CA ALA A 132 -7.80 0.83 11.06
C ALA A 132 -8.33 0.37 12.43
N LEU A 133 -7.44 0.18 13.41
CA LEU A 133 -7.80 -0.19 14.78
C LEU A 133 -8.65 0.91 15.43
N ALA A 134 -8.21 2.17 15.36
CA ALA A 134 -8.95 3.28 15.93
C ALA A 134 -10.33 3.45 15.30
N ALA A 135 -10.43 3.31 13.97
CA ALA A 135 -11.70 3.39 13.25
C ALA A 135 -12.64 2.23 13.60
N SER A 136 -12.11 1.00 13.74
CA SER A 136 -12.91 -0.18 14.08
C SER A 136 -13.64 -0.02 15.41
N THR A 137 -13.01 0.61 16.41
CA THR A 137 -13.65 0.86 17.72
C THR A 137 -14.84 1.81 17.65
N ALA A 138 -14.94 2.63 16.60
CA ALA A 138 -16.00 3.63 16.48
C ALA A 138 -17.16 3.15 15.59
N LEU A 139 -17.11 1.90 15.11
CA LEU A 139 -18.17 1.27 14.34
C LEU A 139 -19.36 0.84 15.22
N PRO A 140 -20.55 0.67 14.62
CA PRO A 140 -21.69 0.05 15.29
C PRO A 140 -21.36 -1.33 15.86
N ARG A 141 -22.05 -1.74 16.92
CA ARG A 141 -21.73 -2.93 17.74
C ARG A 141 -21.50 -4.21 16.91
N LEU A 142 -22.35 -4.48 15.91
CA LEU A 142 -22.23 -5.65 15.04
C LEU A 142 -20.92 -5.65 14.24
N TRP A 143 -20.64 -4.52 13.57
CA TRP A 143 -19.46 -4.33 12.73
C TRP A 143 -18.18 -4.27 13.54
N TYR A 144 -18.24 -3.73 14.77
CA TYR A 144 -17.13 -3.79 15.71
C TYR A 144 -16.72 -5.22 16.04
N PHE A 145 -17.67 -6.10 16.39
CA PHE A 145 -17.34 -7.50 16.70
C PHE A 145 -16.80 -8.23 15.47
N GLY A 146 -17.37 -8.00 14.29
CA GLY A 146 -16.86 -8.54 13.03
C GLY A 146 -15.42 -8.09 12.76
N ALA A 147 -15.18 -6.78 12.75
CA ALA A 147 -13.86 -6.21 12.49
C ALA A 147 -12.82 -6.66 13.52
N THR A 148 -13.17 -6.64 14.81
CA THR A 148 -12.25 -7.07 15.89
C THR A 148 -11.95 -8.56 15.81
N THR A 149 -12.92 -9.40 15.44
CA THR A 149 -12.68 -10.84 15.24
C THR A 149 -11.73 -11.09 14.07
N VAL A 150 -11.95 -10.43 12.93
CA VAL A 150 -11.05 -10.51 11.77
C VAL A 150 -9.65 -10.03 12.15
N LEU A 151 -9.53 -8.93 12.90
CA LEU A 151 -8.25 -8.42 13.39
C LEU A 151 -7.57 -9.39 14.35
N ILE A 152 -8.30 -10.06 15.26
CA ILE A 152 -7.71 -11.09 16.14
C ILE A 152 -7.14 -12.24 15.33
N ILE A 153 -7.91 -12.76 14.36
CA ILE A 153 -7.44 -13.83 13.48
C ILE A 153 -6.19 -13.38 12.74
N LEU A 154 -6.22 -12.17 12.16
CA LEU A 154 -5.09 -11.62 11.43
C LEU A 154 -3.84 -11.46 12.30
N LEU A 155 -3.99 -10.85 13.49
CA LEU A 155 -2.89 -10.69 14.44
C LEU A 155 -2.37 -12.05 14.93
N SER A 156 -3.22 -13.06 15.02
CA SER A 156 -2.80 -14.44 15.36
C SER A 156 -2.01 -15.13 14.24
N THR A 157 -2.15 -14.69 12.98
CA THR A 157 -1.34 -15.18 11.87
C THR A 157 0.06 -14.54 11.82
N LEU A 158 0.26 -13.43 12.53
CA LEU A 158 1.58 -12.84 12.68
C LEU A 158 2.48 -13.84 13.42
N GLN A 159 3.68 -14.07 12.89
CA GLN A 159 4.65 -14.97 13.51
C GLN A 159 5.58 -14.18 14.45
N LEU A 160 4.99 -13.33 15.30
CA LEU A 160 5.76 -12.44 16.20
C LEU A 160 6.60 -13.21 17.22
N ASP A 161 6.19 -14.42 17.59
CA ASP A 161 6.95 -15.28 18.49
C ASP A 161 8.31 -15.67 17.89
N ALA A 162 8.37 -15.87 16.57
CA ALA A 162 9.59 -16.23 15.87
C ALA A 162 10.65 -15.12 15.91
N VAL A 163 10.23 -13.86 16.04
CA VAL A 163 11.11 -12.70 16.21
C VAL A 163 11.96 -12.82 17.49
N TRP A 164 11.42 -13.44 18.54
CA TRP A 164 12.16 -13.69 19.79
C TRP A 164 12.80 -15.08 19.83
N GLY A 165 12.84 -15.80 18.70
CA GLY A 165 13.33 -17.18 18.63
C GLY A 165 12.46 -18.16 19.43
N ARG A 166 11.21 -17.81 19.69
CA ARG A 166 10.26 -18.58 20.49
C ARG A 166 9.29 -19.35 19.60
N THR A 167 8.91 -20.55 20.03
CA THR A 167 7.92 -21.40 19.34
C THR A 167 6.55 -21.40 20.02
N ASP A 168 6.47 -20.90 21.26
CA ASP A 168 5.23 -20.69 21.99
C ASP A 168 4.52 -19.41 21.56
N ARG A 169 3.18 -19.38 21.62
CA ARG A 169 2.35 -18.24 21.19
C ARG A 169 2.23 -17.09 22.21
N LEU A 170 3.09 -17.06 23.23
CA LEU A 170 2.98 -16.11 24.33
C LEU A 170 3.21 -14.67 23.87
N VAL A 171 4.13 -14.42 22.94
CA VAL A 171 4.44 -13.07 22.44
C VAL A 171 3.24 -12.52 21.68
N THR A 172 2.67 -13.36 20.81
CA THR A 172 1.46 -13.00 20.05
C THR A 172 0.29 -12.71 20.98
N ILE A 173 0.07 -13.51 22.03
CA ILE A 173 -0.97 -13.25 23.04
C ILE A 173 -0.72 -11.92 23.77
N LEU A 174 0.53 -11.65 24.18
CA LEU A 174 0.91 -10.42 24.86
C LEU A 174 0.75 -9.16 24.00
N VAL A 175 0.75 -9.30 22.66
CA VAL A 175 0.48 -8.20 21.72
C VAL A 175 -1.02 -8.06 21.47
N VAL A 176 -1.72 -9.16 21.22
CA VAL A 176 -3.17 -9.15 20.92
C VAL A 176 -3.98 -8.70 22.13
N ALA A 177 -3.68 -9.19 23.32
CA ALA A 177 -4.44 -8.89 24.53
C ALA A 177 -4.57 -7.39 24.83
N PRO A 178 -3.49 -6.57 24.86
CA PRO A 178 -3.61 -5.14 25.09
C PRO A 178 -4.27 -4.40 23.92
N LEU A 179 -4.03 -4.80 22.66
CA LEU A 179 -4.67 -4.18 21.49
C LEU A 179 -6.20 -4.38 21.51
N VAL A 180 -6.65 -5.62 21.75
CA VAL A 180 -8.07 -5.96 21.86
C VAL A 180 -8.67 -5.38 23.14
N GLY A 181 -7.94 -5.41 24.26
CA GLY A 181 -8.38 -4.83 25.52
C GLY A 181 -8.62 -3.32 25.42
N LEU A 182 -7.71 -2.59 24.78
CA LEU A 182 -7.87 -1.16 24.52
C LEU A 182 -9.03 -0.90 23.55
N SER A 183 -9.16 -1.73 22.51
CA SER A 183 -10.28 -1.68 21.56
C SER A 183 -11.63 -1.83 22.28
N PHE A 184 -11.75 -2.84 23.14
CA PHE A 184 -12.96 -3.09 23.92
C PHE A 184 -13.23 -1.99 24.93
N TYR A 185 -12.19 -1.42 25.55
CA TYR A 185 -12.34 -0.30 26.48
C TYR A 185 -13.03 0.91 25.83
N PHE A 186 -12.60 1.31 24.63
CA PHE A 186 -13.23 2.40 23.90
C PHE A 186 -14.65 2.08 23.43
N GLN A 187 -14.94 0.82 23.10
CA GLN A 187 -16.26 0.45 22.64
C GLN A 187 -17.29 0.31 23.78
N ALA A 188 -16.90 -0.33 24.88
CA ALA A 188 -17.79 -0.67 25.98
C ALA A 188 -17.91 0.41 27.07
N PHE A 189 -16.81 1.09 27.41
CA PHE A 189 -16.78 2.03 28.54
C PHE A 189 -16.67 3.49 28.09
N ARG A 190 -15.95 3.77 26.99
CA ARG A 190 -15.67 5.15 26.51
C ARG A 190 -16.21 5.41 25.10
N THR A 191 -17.47 5.08 24.86
CA THR A 191 -18.12 5.19 23.54
C THR A 191 -18.11 6.64 22.99
N TYR A 192 -18.20 7.66 23.84
CA TYR A 192 -18.20 9.08 23.44
C TYR A 192 -16.80 9.69 23.25
N ALA A 193 -15.72 8.92 23.39
CA ALA A 193 -14.37 9.43 23.16
C ALA A 193 -14.19 9.82 21.68
N SER A 194 -13.57 10.98 21.45
CA SER A 194 -13.31 11.47 20.09
C SER A 194 -12.35 10.54 19.34
N LEU A 195 -12.50 10.50 18.01
CA LEU A 195 -11.68 9.65 17.15
C LEU A 195 -10.18 9.94 17.27
N THR A 196 -9.81 11.20 17.52
CA THR A 196 -8.41 11.61 17.72
C THR A 196 -7.81 10.96 18.97
N VAL A 197 -8.56 10.90 20.08
CA VAL A 197 -8.08 10.26 21.31
C VAL A 197 -7.87 8.76 21.10
N ARG A 198 -8.77 8.12 20.33
CA ARG A 198 -8.63 6.70 19.97
C ARG A 198 -7.37 6.46 19.13
N VAL A 199 -7.13 7.27 18.09
CA VAL A 199 -5.92 7.18 17.25
C VAL A 199 -4.66 7.37 18.10
N VAL A 200 -4.60 8.39 18.96
CA VAL A 200 -3.43 8.64 19.82
C VAL A 200 -3.21 7.48 20.79
N ALA A 201 -4.25 6.93 21.41
CA ALA A 201 -4.12 5.81 22.33
C ALA A 201 -3.57 4.56 21.64
N PHE A 202 -4.06 4.22 20.44
CA PHE A 202 -3.52 3.12 19.65
C PHE A 202 -2.11 3.40 19.14
N ALA A 203 -1.79 4.63 18.73
CA ALA A 203 -0.45 5.02 18.30
C ALA A 203 0.57 4.83 19.44
N VAL A 204 0.23 5.27 20.65
CA VAL A 204 1.09 5.10 21.84
C VAL A 204 1.26 3.61 22.15
N LEU A 205 0.19 2.82 22.13
CA LEU A 205 0.27 1.39 22.41
C LEU A 205 1.12 0.64 21.37
N VAL A 206 0.92 0.91 20.08
CA VAL A 206 1.71 0.30 19.00
C VAL A 206 3.18 0.74 19.08
N ALA A 207 3.45 2.01 19.41
CA ALA A 207 4.81 2.48 19.63
C ALA A 207 5.49 1.76 20.81
N LEU A 208 4.79 1.58 21.93
CA LEU A 208 5.31 0.83 23.07
C LEU A 208 5.63 -0.62 22.69
N ILE A 209 4.72 -1.28 21.97
CA ILE A 209 4.94 -2.64 21.46
C ILE A 209 6.19 -2.67 20.57
N LEU A 210 6.30 -1.76 19.59
CA LEU A 210 7.45 -1.67 18.70
C LEU A 210 8.77 -1.46 19.47
N THR A 211 8.78 -0.54 20.44
CA THR A 211 9.98 -0.31 21.27
C THR A 211 10.38 -1.55 22.06
N LEU A 212 9.42 -2.35 22.54
CA LEU A 212 9.69 -3.58 23.25
C LEU A 212 10.29 -4.65 22.32
N PHE A 213 9.78 -4.77 21.09
CA PHE A 213 10.37 -5.66 20.08
C PHE A 213 11.80 -5.28 19.70
N CYS A 214 12.09 -3.98 19.51
CA CYS A 214 13.42 -3.53 19.15
C CYS A 214 14.43 -3.64 20.30
N THR A 215 14.00 -3.40 21.55
CA THR A 215 14.92 -3.39 22.71
C THR A 215 15.10 -4.76 23.37
N VAL A 216 14.00 -5.46 23.64
CA VAL A 216 14.01 -6.77 24.32
C VAL A 216 14.22 -7.88 23.30
N GLY A 217 13.48 -7.82 22.20
CA GLY A 217 13.56 -8.81 21.13
C GLY A 217 14.78 -8.69 20.23
N LYS A 218 15.48 -7.55 20.27
CA LYS A 218 16.54 -7.19 19.31
C LYS A 218 16.09 -7.34 17.85
N ALA A 219 14.79 -7.16 17.60
CA ALA A 219 14.18 -7.34 16.31
C ALA A 219 14.67 -6.27 15.33
N THR A 220 15.09 -6.67 14.13
CA THR A 220 15.28 -5.72 13.04
C THR A 220 13.95 -5.43 12.34
N PRO A 221 13.79 -4.27 11.68
CA PRO A 221 12.60 -3.96 10.89
C PRO A 221 12.33 -5.00 9.80
N ALA A 222 13.40 -5.53 9.20
CA ALA A 222 13.34 -6.60 8.22
C ALA A 222 12.69 -7.86 8.79
N ASP A 223 13.07 -8.27 10.01
CA ASP A 223 12.48 -9.42 10.69
C ASP A 223 10.97 -9.21 10.92
N LEU A 224 10.60 -8.05 11.46
CA LEU A 224 9.19 -7.73 11.74
C LEU A 224 8.34 -7.75 10.47
N LEU A 225 8.85 -7.22 9.35
CA LEU A 225 8.15 -7.26 8.06
C LEU A 225 8.08 -8.67 7.49
N ALA A 226 9.17 -9.45 7.55
CA ALA A 226 9.22 -10.82 7.05
C ALA A 226 8.24 -11.73 7.79
N PHE A 227 8.17 -11.66 9.12
CA PHE A 227 7.25 -12.47 9.93
C PHE A 227 5.80 -11.97 9.89
N SER A 228 5.57 -10.72 9.46
CA SER A 228 4.24 -10.14 9.27
C SER A 228 3.72 -10.28 7.84
N TYR A 229 4.58 -10.62 6.87
CA TYR A 229 4.25 -10.68 5.45
C TYR A 229 3.03 -11.55 5.12
N PRO A 230 2.87 -12.78 5.65
CA PRO A 230 1.70 -13.61 5.34
C PRO A 230 0.38 -12.94 5.78
N ALA A 231 0.36 -12.35 6.98
CA ALA A 231 -0.79 -11.62 7.49
C ALA A 231 -1.09 -10.37 6.64
N GLY A 232 -0.03 -9.65 6.23
CA GLY A 232 -0.12 -8.50 5.34
C GLY A 232 -0.74 -8.86 3.99
N MET A 233 -0.35 -9.99 3.39
CA MET A 233 -0.94 -10.44 2.11
C MET A 233 -2.42 -10.80 2.24
N VAL A 234 -2.83 -11.39 3.36
CA VAL A 234 -4.26 -11.63 3.64
C VAL A 234 -5.03 -10.30 3.70
N LEU A 235 -4.45 -9.25 4.30
CA LEU A 235 -5.05 -7.92 4.29
C LEU A 235 -5.15 -7.33 2.88
N VAL A 236 -4.11 -7.47 2.05
CA VAL A 236 -4.13 -7.00 0.67
C VAL A 236 -5.29 -7.66 -0.08
N VAL A 237 -5.43 -8.98 0.02
CA VAL A 237 -6.54 -9.73 -0.62
C VAL A 237 -7.90 -9.29 -0.09
N ALA A 238 -8.05 -9.16 1.23
CA ALA A 238 -9.30 -8.71 1.85
C ALA A 238 -9.67 -7.29 1.41
N PHE A 239 -8.69 -6.40 1.30
CA PHE A 239 -8.90 -5.03 0.83
C PHE A 239 -9.22 -4.98 -0.67
N SER A 240 -8.58 -5.81 -1.50
CA SER A 240 -8.95 -5.96 -2.92
C SER A 240 -10.39 -6.45 -3.08
N PHE A 241 -10.84 -7.39 -2.25
CA PHE A 241 -12.23 -7.83 -2.24
C PHE A 241 -13.18 -6.69 -1.89
N TRP A 242 -12.85 -5.87 -0.89
CA TRP A 242 -13.65 -4.68 -0.57
C TRP A 242 -13.68 -3.70 -1.76
N ILE A 243 -12.52 -3.32 -2.31
CA ILE A 243 -12.45 -2.40 -3.45
C ILE A 243 -13.23 -2.90 -4.67
N SER A 244 -13.31 -4.22 -4.88
CA SER A 244 -14.05 -4.80 -6.02
C SER A 244 -15.53 -4.42 -6.03
N PHE A 245 -16.16 -4.24 -4.86
CA PHE A 245 -17.53 -3.74 -4.78
C PHE A 245 -17.60 -2.23 -5.04
N GLU A 246 -16.62 -1.48 -4.54
CA GLU A 246 -16.57 -0.02 -4.68
C GLU A 246 -16.35 0.40 -6.14
N ILE A 247 -15.53 -0.34 -6.92
CA ILE A 247 -15.33 -0.02 -8.34
C ILE A 247 -16.60 -0.25 -9.15
N MET A 248 -17.39 -1.27 -8.83
CA MET A 248 -18.67 -1.51 -9.51
C MET A 248 -19.63 -0.33 -9.32
N ILE A 249 -19.75 0.16 -8.08
CA ILE A 249 -20.56 1.35 -7.75
C ILE A 249 -20.00 2.58 -8.48
N GLY A 250 -18.67 2.73 -8.53
CA GLY A 250 -17.99 3.79 -9.27
C GLY A 250 -18.33 3.79 -10.76
N LEU A 251 -18.33 2.61 -11.40
CA LEU A 251 -18.67 2.45 -12.82
C LEU A 251 -20.14 2.74 -13.12
N VAL A 252 -21.07 2.27 -12.27
CA VAL A 252 -22.50 2.62 -12.38
C VAL A 252 -22.66 4.14 -12.36
N TRP A 253 -22.02 4.80 -11.39
CA TRP A 253 -22.11 6.24 -11.26
C TRP A 253 -21.57 6.97 -12.50
N LEU A 254 -20.38 6.57 -12.98
CA LEU A 254 -19.77 7.15 -14.17
C LEU A 254 -20.67 7.01 -15.41
N ALA A 255 -21.36 5.88 -15.55
CA ALA A 255 -22.31 5.65 -16.63
C ALA A 255 -23.58 6.51 -16.51
N THR A 256 -24.06 6.72 -15.29
CA THR A 256 -25.30 7.50 -15.02
C THR A 256 -25.10 9.01 -15.05
N SER A 257 -23.90 9.51 -14.77
CA SER A 257 -23.62 10.96 -14.74
C SER A 257 -23.54 11.61 -16.12
N GLN A 258 -23.39 10.82 -17.18
CA GLN A 258 -23.21 11.32 -18.55
C GLN A 258 -24.48 11.38 -19.43
N SER A 259 -25.67 10.93 -18.99
CA SER A 259 -26.84 10.98 -19.89
C SER A 259 -28.20 10.93 -19.21
N GLY A 260 -29.12 11.81 -19.65
CA GLY A 260 -30.55 11.79 -19.36
C GLY A 260 -31.36 10.76 -20.16
N ARG A 261 -30.71 9.82 -20.87
CA ARG A 261 -31.35 8.72 -21.61
C ARG A 261 -30.65 7.41 -21.25
N ASN A 262 -31.40 6.30 -21.15
CA ASN A 262 -30.99 4.95 -20.73
C ASN A 262 -29.48 4.76 -20.53
N SER A 263 -29.01 4.87 -19.30
CA SER A 263 -27.60 4.72 -18.88
C SER A 263 -27.12 3.26 -18.85
N LEU A 264 -28.04 2.30 -19.02
CA LEU A 264 -27.76 0.86 -18.97
C LEU A 264 -26.72 0.38 -20.02
N PRO A 265 -26.76 0.82 -21.29
CA PRO A 265 -25.78 0.42 -22.30
C PRO A 265 -24.38 0.96 -22.01
N ASN A 266 -24.27 2.20 -21.51
CA ASN A 266 -22.99 2.79 -21.14
C ASN A 266 -22.35 2.04 -19.96
N PHE A 267 -23.16 1.65 -18.98
CA PHE A 267 -22.72 0.82 -17.87
C PHE A 267 -22.25 -0.57 -18.34
N ALA A 268 -23.05 -1.24 -19.17
CA ALA A 268 -22.70 -2.55 -19.71
C ALA A 268 -21.39 -2.50 -20.50
N PHE A 269 -21.18 -1.45 -21.31
CA PHE A 269 -19.93 -1.25 -22.05
C PHE A 269 -18.73 -1.07 -21.11
N LEU A 270 -18.84 -0.21 -20.09
CA LEU A 270 -17.77 0.02 -19.12
C LEU A 270 -17.43 -1.24 -18.31
N CYS A 271 -18.44 -2.01 -17.88
CA CYS A 271 -18.23 -3.27 -17.18
C CYS A 271 -17.57 -4.31 -18.07
N LEU A 272 -18.01 -4.44 -19.33
CA LEU A 272 -17.44 -5.40 -20.27
C LEU A 272 -16.00 -5.01 -20.65
N PHE A 273 -15.71 -3.72 -20.78
CA PHE A 273 -14.35 -3.22 -20.98
C PHE A 273 -13.45 -3.53 -19.77
N TYR A 274 -13.92 -3.25 -18.55
CA TYR A 274 -13.17 -3.52 -17.32
C TYR A 274 -12.90 -5.02 -17.09
N LEU A 275 -13.97 -5.83 -17.08
CA LEU A 275 -13.84 -7.29 -16.89
C LEU A 275 -13.11 -7.94 -18.05
N GLY A 276 -13.35 -7.48 -19.28
CA GLY A 276 -12.63 -7.91 -20.47
C GLY A 276 -11.14 -7.64 -20.37
N ASN A 277 -10.73 -6.45 -19.90
CA ASN A 277 -9.32 -6.13 -19.70
C ASN A 277 -8.68 -7.00 -18.61
N LEU A 278 -9.39 -7.28 -17.50
CA LEU A 278 -8.92 -8.19 -16.47
C LEU A 278 -8.73 -9.62 -16.99
N VAL A 279 -9.70 -10.14 -17.75
CA VAL A 279 -9.61 -11.48 -18.35
C VAL A 279 -8.51 -11.55 -19.41
N LEU A 280 -8.36 -10.54 -20.26
CA LEU A 280 -7.29 -10.49 -21.25
C LEU A 280 -5.91 -10.44 -20.59
N THR A 281 -5.78 -9.63 -19.53
CA THR A 281 -4.55 -9.56 -18.73
C THR A 281 -4.25 -10.92 -18.09
N GLN A 282 -5.27 -11.60 -17.59
CA GLN A 282 -5.13 -12.94 -17.03
C GLN A 282 -4.69 -13.98 -18.07
N LEU A 283 -5.30 -13.98 -19.25
CA LEU A 283 -4.95 -14.89 -20.35
C LEU A 283 -3.54 -14.64 -20.88
N HIS A 284 -3.11 -13.38 -20.90
CA HIS A 284 -1.75 -13.01 -21.26
C HIS A 284 -0.73 -13.47 -20.20
N ASN A 285 -0.99 -13.20 -18.92
CA ASN A 285 -0.09 -13.59 -17.82
C ASN A 285 0.05 -15.12 -17.69
N THR A 286 -0.99 -15.88 -18.02
CA THR A 286 -0.96 -17.35 -18.08
C THR A 286 -0.40 -17.92 -19.40
N LYS A 287 0.08 -17.05 -20.31
CA LYS A 287 0.60 -17.40 -21.65
C LYS A 287 -0.39 -18.18 -22.52
N MET A 288 -1.70 -18.05 -22.28
CA MET A 288 -2.73 -18.62 -23.14
C MET A 288 -2.91 -17.80 -24.43
N ILE A 289 -2.59 -16.51 -24.38
CA ILE A 289 -2.69 -15.57 -25.50
C ILE A 289 -1.43 -14.70 -25.56
N ASP A 290 -0.84 -14.58 -26.75
CA ASP A 290 0.34 -13.74 -27.03
C ASP A 290 -0.01 -12.61 -28.01
N TRP A 291 -1.05 -11.84 -27.68
CA TRP A 291 -1.43 -10.68 -28.47
C TRP A 291 -0.61 -9.48 -28.02
N ASN A 292 -0.11 -8.67 -28.95
CA ASN A 292 0.63 -7.46 -28.60
C ASN A 292 -0.32 -6.28 -28.29
N LEU A 293 -1.23 -6.47 -27.33
CA LEU A 293 -2.14 -5.45 -26.83
C LEU A 293 -1.51 -4.71 -25.65
N LEU A 294 -1.94 -3.48 -25.41
CA LEU A 294 -1.56 -2.74 -24.20
C LEU A 294 -2.29 -3.34 -22.99
N TYR A 295 -1.62 -4.26 -22.29
CA TYR A 295 -2.13 -4.86 -21.05
C TYR A 295 -1.92 -3.91 -19.87
N VAL A 296 -2.99 -3.60 -19.15
CA VAL A 296 -2.91 -2.77 -17.95
C VAL A 296 -2.52 -3.67 -16.78
N SER A 297 -1.40 -3.35 -16.13
CA SER A 297 -0.92 -4.13 -14.97
C SER A 297 -2.00 -4.21 -13.88
N PRO A 298 -2.26 -5.40 -13.28
CA PRO A 298 -3.24 -5.56 -12.19
C PRO A 298 -2.98 -4.62 -11.02
N PHE A 299 -1.70 -4.28 -10.77
CA PHE A 299 -1.33 -3.34 -9.73
C PHE A 299 -1.80 -1.90 -10.03
N VAL A 300 -1.75 -1.47 -11.29
CA VAL A 300 -2.22 -0.14 -11.71
C VAL A 300 -3.74 -0.07 -11.58
N VAL A 301 -4.44 -1.14 -11.99
CA VAL A 301 -5.90 -1.24 -11.80
C VAL A 301 -6.23 -1.15 -10.31
N PHE A 302 -5.52 -1.88 -9.45
CA PHE A 302 -5.70 -1.82 -8.00
C PHE A 302 -5.45 -0.41 -7.43
N GLY A 303 -4.38 0.25 -7.85
CA GLY A 303 -4.06 1.64 -7.48
C GLY A 303 -5.17 2.64 -7.83
N ILE A 304 -5.61 2.62 -9.10
CA ILE A 304 -6.70 3.49 -9.57
C ILE A 304 -8.00 3.18 -8.81
N SER A 305 -8.29 1.90 -8.60
CA SER A 305 -9.49 1.47 -7.88
C SER A 305 -9.49 1.94 -6.42
N ALA A 306 -8.34 1.87 -5.74
CA ALA A 306 -8.18 2.34 -4.38
C ALA A 306 -8.40 3.86 -4.26
N ILE A 307 -7.94 4.64 -5.25
CA ILE A 307 -8.17 6.10 -5.31
C ILE A 307 -9.66 6.38 -5.54
N LEU A 308 -10.29 5.73 -6.53
CA LEU A 308 -11.70 5.94 -6.85
C LEU A 308 -12.63 5.55 -5.70
N GLY A 309 -12.28 4.53 -4.92
CA GLY A 309 -13.07 4.08 -3.76
C GLY A 309 -13.26 5.15 -2.67
N ILE A 310 -12.39 6.18 -2.58
CA ILE A 310 -12.55 7.31 -1.65
C ILE A 310 -13.86 8.07 -1.93
N TRP A 311 -14.18 8.28 -3.22
CA TRP A 311 -15.44 8.90 -3.63
C TRP A 311 -16.58 7.89 -3.76
N GLY A 312 -16.26 6.63 -4.10
CA GLY A 312 -17.22 5.52 -4.15
C GLY A 312 -17.97 5.35 -2.82
N GLN A 313 -17.23 5.29 -1.71
CA GLN A 313 -17.84 5.15 -0.40
C GLN A 313 -18.67 6.35 0.03
N LYS A 314 -18.23 7.58 -0.30
CA LYS A 314 -19.02 8.78 0.00
C LYS A 314 -20.39 8.74 -0.68
N LYS A 315 -20.44 8.29 -1.93
CA LYS A 315 -21.69 8.16 -2.68
C LYS A 315 -22.58 7.05 -2.14
N ARG A 316 -21.98 5.94 -1.72
CA ARG A 316 -22.72 4.85 -1.08
C ARG A 316 -23.39 5.31 0.22
N ASP A 317 -22.72 6.18 0.97
CA ASP A 317 -23.26 6.85 2.16
C ASP A 317 -24.43 7.78 1.79
N ASP A 318 -24.30 8.58 0.73
CA ASP A 318 -25.37 9.47 0.23
C ASP A 318 -26.61 8.72 -0.26
N GLN A 319 -26.45 7.48 -0.72
CA GLN A 319 -27.54 6.63 -1.19
C GLN A 319 -28.20 5.80 -0.08
N GLU A 320 -27.79 6.00 1.18
CA GLU A 320 -28.19 5.18 2.35
C GLU A 320 -27.92 3.67 2.15
N ALA A 321 -27.09 3.31 1.18
CA ALA A 321 -26.70 1.93 0.87
C ALA A 321 -25.50 1.47 1.73
N ALA A 322 -24.92 2.37 2.53
CA ALA A 322 -23.84 2.08 3.44
C ALA A 322 -24.38 1.47 4.75
N SER A 323 -23.83 0.32 5.16
CA SER A 323 -24.20 -0.33 6.41
C SER A 323 -23.75 0.42 7.67
N TRP A 324 -22.86 1.41 7.50
CA TRP A 324 -22.39 2.33 8.53
C TRP A 324 -21.99 3.67 7.89
N PRO A 325 -21.99 4.78 8.65
CA PRO A 325 -21.62 6.10 8.13
C PRO A 325 -20.19 6.16 7.62
N TYR A 326 -19.98 6.75 6.44
CA TYR A 326 -18.64 6.94 5.90
C TYR A 326 -17.83 7.95 6.72
N ALA A 327 -18.48 9.03 7.16
CA ALA A 327 -17.85 10.12 7.91
C ALA A 327 -17.99 9.94 9.44
N PRO A 328 -16.92 10.09 10.24
CA PRO A 328 -15.49 10.04 9.87
C PRO A 328 -14.90 8.61 9.90
N GLN A 329 -15.56 7.64 10.55
CA GLN A 329 -14.92 6.37 10.91
C GLN A 329 -14.66 5.48 9.68
N GLY A 330 -15.63 5.39 8.77
CA GLY A 330 -15.48 4.62 7.52
C GLY A 330 -14.29 5.10 6.67
N SER A 331 -14.10 6.42 6.55
CA SER A 331 -12.98 7.00 5.80
C SER A 331 -11.61 6.63 6.37
N LEU A 332 -11.46 6.65 7.70
CA LEU A 332 -10.20 6.27 8.35
C LEU A 332 -9.93 4.76 8.24
N LEU A 333 -10.97 3.93 8.33
CA LEU A 333 -10.83 2.49 8.14
C LEU A 333 -10.38 2.17 6.73
N TYR A 334 -11.02 2.78 5.72
CA TYR A 334 -10.68 2.60 4.32
C TYR A 334 -9.25 3.04 4.03
N LEU A 335 -8.87 4.27 4.41
CA LEU A 335 -7.53 4.81 4.17
C LEU A 335 -6.46 4.06 4.97
N GLY A 336 -6.78 3.61 6.19
CA GLY A 336 -5.88 2.78 7.01
C GLY A 336 -5.57 1.44 6.36
N LEU A 337 -6.59 0.70 5.93
CA LEU A 337 -6.42 -0.59 5.24
C LEU A 337 -5.73 -0.42 3.88
N ALA A 338 -6.04 0.66 3.16
CA ALA A 338 -5.37 1.01 1.92
C ALA A 338 -3.87 1.25 2.17
N ALA A 339 -3.53 2.07 3.16
CA ALA A 339 -2.13 2.33 3.52
C ALA A 339 -1.38 1.04 3.86
N VAL A 340 -1.95 0.18 4.72
CA VAL A 340 -1.34 -1.12 5.04
C VAL A 340 -1.11 -1.96 3.78
N SER A 341 -2.11 -2.04 2.91
CA SER A 341 -2.03 -2.85 1.69
C SER A 341 -0.93 -2.36 0.74
N PHE A 342 -0.85 -1.05 0.50
CA PHE A 342 0.22 -0.48 -0.33
C PHE A 342 1.59 -0.58 0.34
N SER A 343 1.70 -0.48 1.66
CA SER A 343 2.96 -0.72 2.38
C SER A 343 3.45 -2.16 2.27
N VAL A 344 2.54 -3.14 2.33
CA VAL A 344 2.88 -4.56 2.10
C VAL A 344 3.34 -4.78 0.66
N LEU A 345 2.63 -4.23 -0.32
CA LEU A 345 3.03 -4.32 -1.72
C LEU A 345 4.35 -3.59 -2.00
N ALA A 346 4.61 -2.47 -1.34
CA ALA A 346 5.88 -1.75 -1.40
C ALA A 346 7.04 -2.63 -0.89
N TYR A 347 6.85 -3.29 0.25
CA TYR A 347 7.83 -4.22 0.81
C TYR A 347 8.08 -5.44 -0.10
N VAL A 348 7.02 -6.00 -0.70
CA VAL A 348 7.15 -7.10 -1.67
C VAL A 348 8.00 -6.69 -2.88
N ASN A 349 7.80 -5.48 -3.38
CA ASN A 349 8.59 -4.97 -4.51
C ASN A 349 10.02 -4.59 -4.09
N SER A 350 10.22 -4.01 -2.90
CA SER A 350 11.55 -3.63 -2.41
C SER A 350 12.45 -4.82 -2.11
N THR A 351 11.87 -6.00 -1.89
CA THR A 351 12.58 -7.26 -1.66
C THR A 351 12.71 -8.11 -2.92
N ALA A 352 12.22 -7.62 -4.08
CA ALA A 352 12.12 -8.35 -5.34
C ALA A 352 11.59 -9.79 -5.14
N ASN A 353 10.52 -9.94 -4.34
CA ASN A 353 9.92 -11.23 -4.06
C ASN A 353 9.13 -11.72 -5.28
N ASP A 354 9.85 -12.30 -6.25
CA ASP A 354 9.30 -12.76 -7.52
C ASP A 354 8.09 -13.68 -7.35
N PRO A 355 8.08 -14.69 -6.45
CA PRO A 355 6.89 -15.52 -6.23
C PRO A 355 5.64 -14.72 -5.84
N ALA A 356 5.78 -13.70 -4.99
CA ALA A 356 4.67 -12.86 -4.56
C ALA A 356 4.20 -11.93 -5.68
N ILE A 357 5.14 -11.32 -6.41
CA ILE A 357 4.86 -10.43 -7.54
C ILE A 357 4.18 -11.23 -8.67
N GLU A 358 4.66 -12.44 -8.95
CA GLU A 358 4.09 -13.34 -9.97
C GLU A 358 2.72 -13.89 -9.55
N ALA A 359 2.54 -14.26 -8.28
CA ALA A 359 1.23 -14.68 -7.77
C ALA A 359 0.18 -13.58 -7.95
N TRP A 360 0.55 -12.32 -7.70
CA TRP A 360 -0.33 -11.17 -7.94
C TRP A 360 -0.57 -10.88 -9.41
N ARG A 361 0.46 -11.06 -10.25
CA ARG A 361 0.31 -11.03 -11.71
C ARG A 361 -0.42 -12.27 -12.24
N MET A 362 -0.71 -13.29 -11.42
CA MET A 362 -1.22 -14.60 -11.83
C MET A 362 -0.43 -15.19 -13.02
N ARG A 363 0.89 -15.00 -13.01
CA ARG A 363 1.77 -15.68 -13.96
C ARG A 363 1.83 -17.14 -13.51
N SER A 364 1.15 -18.03 -14.22
CA SER A 364 1.33 -19.46 -13.96
C SER A 364 2.77 -19.80 -14.29
N ALA A 365 3.54 -20.20 -13.27
CA ALA A 365 4.82 -20.86 -13.43
C ALA A 365 4.59 -22.24 -14.09
N ILE A 366 4.18 -22.24 -15.35
CA ILE A 366 4.36 -23.40 -16.21
C ILE A 366 5.85 -23.35 -16.54
N ARG A 367 6.64 -23.97 -15.66
CA ARG A 367 8.00 -24.40 -15.98
C ARG A 367 7.89 -25.30 -17.21
N THR A 368 8.39 -24.83 -18.33
CA THR A 368 8.90 -25.68 -19.40
C THR A 368 10.40 -25.53 -19.40
#